data_AF-C9MWN8-F1
#
_entry.id   AF-C9MWN8-F1
#
_cell.length_a   1.000
_cell.length_b   1.000
_cell.length_c   1.000
_cell.angle_alpha   90.00
_cell.angle_beta   90.00
_cell.angle_gamma   90.00
#
_symmetry.space_group_name_H-M   'P 1'
#
loop_
_entity.id
_entity.type
_entity.pdbx_description
1 polymer ?
#
loop_
_entity_poly.entity_id
_entity_poly.type
_entity_poly.pdbx_seq_one_letter_code
_entity_poly.pdbx_strand_id
1 'polypeptide(L)'
;MKKIFFVLIIIIILIIIFAKSYKIKTKSDSGHTAEEFVNKLDELGYFKYAKKEDAPSLKKEMLEMIRRHGSEGTLTTLWDENTNAAKDYRFYFCDGETVFEGDGIPDLINDLQPSFEKFGVKIKIDSFSEEWDDEKGLNTKIKINGTEYEIFKNFKKVDGEKLL
;
A
#
# COMPACT_ATOMS: atom_id res chain seq x y z
N MET A 1 -1.59 -53.31 18.41
CA MET A 1 -0.33 -52.54 18.30
C MET A 1 0.12 -52.33 16.85
N LYS A 2 0.35 -53.37 16.02
CA LYS A 2 0.82 -53.21 14.62
C LYS A 2 -0.10 -52.36 13.71
N LYS A 3 -1.42 -52.49 13.84
CA LYS A 3 -2.41 -51.69 13.06
C LYS A 3 -2.38 -50.19 13.42
N ILE A 4 -2.21 -49.86 14.70
CA ILE A 4 -2.12 -48.47 15.17
C ILE A 4 -0.81 -47.82 14.68
N PHE A 5 0.29 -48.58 14.70
CA PHE A 5 1.58 -48.12 14.17
C PHE A 5 1.52 -47.85 12.66
N PHE A 6 0.81 -48.69 11.91
CA PHE A 6 0.62 -48.51 10.46
C PHE A 6 -0.21 -47.25 10.14
N VAL A 7 -1.25 -46.97 10.92
CA VAL A 7 -2.06 -45.73 10.77
C VAL A 7 -1.23 -44.48 11.07
N LEU A 8 -0.39 -44.50 12.11
CA LEU A 8 0.52 -43.39 12.44
C LEU A 8 1.52 -43.09 11.32
N ILE A 9 2.08 -44.13 10.68
CA ILE A 9 2.98 -43.96 9.53
C ILE A 9 2.25 -43.29 8.36
N ILE A 10 1.01 -43.70 8.07
CA ILE A 10 0.20 -43.11 6.99
C ILE A 10 -0.07 -41.63 7.28
N ILE A 11 -0.41 -41.27 8.51
CA ILE A 11 -0.65 -39.87 8.90
C ILE A 11 0.63 -39.02 8.72
N ILE A 12 1.79 -39.53 9.13
CA ILE A 12 3.08 -38.83 8.95
C ILE A 12 3.38 -38.62 7.47
N ILE A 13 3.16 -39.64 6.62
CA ILE A 13 3.36 -39.54 5.16
C ILE A 13 2.41 -38.48 4.57
N LEU A 14 1.14 -38.47 4.98
CA LEU A 14 0.17 -37.47 4.52
C LEU A 14 0.57 -36.05 4.96
N ILE A 15 1.09 -35.86 6.18
CA ILE A 15 1.61 -34.56 6.64
C ILE A 15 2.81 -34.12 5.81
N ILE A 16 3.75 -35.03 5.49
CA ILE A 16 4.92 -34.72 4.66
C ILE A 16 4.51 -34.35 3.23
N ILE A 17 3.55 -35.08 2.64
CA ILE A 17 3.00 -34.78 1.32
C ILE A 17 2.29 -33.43 1.34
N PHE A 18 1.45 -33.18 2.35
CA PHE A 18 0.71 -31.92 2.49
C PHE A 18 1.66 -30.72 2.69
N ALA A 19 2.71 -30.87 3.50
CA ALA A 19 3.74 -29.85 3.71
C ALA A 19 4.57 -29.58 2.44
N LYS A 20 4.88 -30.62 1.65
CA LYS A 20 5.52 -30.45 0.33
C LYS A 20 4.59 -29.73 -0.64
N SER A 21 3.31 -30.09 -0.69
CA SER A 21 2.31 -29.45 -1.55
C SER A 21 2.07 -27.99 -1.16
N TYR A 22 2.14 -27.66 0.13
CA TYR A 22 2.05 -26.28 0.62
C TYR A 22 3.27 -25.43 0.20
N LYS A 23 4.45 -26.05 0.05
CA LYS A 23 5.64 -25.40 -0.53
C LYS A 23 5.60 -25.27 -2.07
N ILE A 24 4.59 -25.85 -2.75
CA ILE A 24 4.40 -25.77 -4.22
C ILE A 24 3.29 -24.74 -4.55
N LYS A 25 3.38 -23.56 -3.94
CA LYS A 25 2.81 -22.29 -4.42
C LYS A 25 3.94 -21.29 -4.22
N THR A 26 4.57 -20.68 -5.22
CA THR A 26 4.22 -20.37 -6.61
C THR A 26 5.54 -20.35 -7.40
N LYS A 27 5.73 -21.24 -8.37
CA LYS A 27 6.79 -21.02 -9.36
C LYS A 27 6.19 -20.07 -10.38
N SER A 28 6.51 -18.78 -10.27
CA SER A 28 6.12 -17.76 -11.23
C SER A 28 6.60 -18.20 -12.61
N ASP A 29 5.67 -18.44 -13.53
CA ASP A 29 5.92 -18.89 -14.91
C ASP A 29 6.30 -17.72 -15.84
N SER A 30 6.65 -16.56 -15.26
CA SER A 30 6.93 -15.32 -16.01
C SER A 30 8.22 -15.38 -16.83
N GLY A 31 9.02 -16.44 -16.73
CA GLY A 31 10.33 -16.57 -17.39
C GLY A 31 11.40 -15.60 -16.89
N HIS A 32 11.00 -14.56 -16.15
CA HIS A 32 11.87 -13.49 -15.68
C HIS A 32 12.39 -13.71 -14.27
N THR A 33 13.67 -13.40 -14.06
CA THR A 33 14.30 -13.44 -12.74
C THR A 33 13.91 -12.21 -11.90
N ALA A 34 14.08 -12.30 -10.58
CA ALA A 34 13.84 -11.16 -9.69
C ALA A 34 14.79 -9.99 -10.04
N GLU A 35 16.01 -10.31 -10.46
CA GLU A 35 17.03 -9.39 -10.94
C GLU A 35 16.59 -8.67 -12.20
N GLU A 36 16.10 -9.41 -13.21
CA GLU A 36 15.57 -8.82 -14.45
C GLU A 36 14.41 -7.87 -14.15
N PHE A 37 13.51 -8.24 -13.25
CA PHE A 37 12.39 -7.41 -12.85
C PHE A 37 12.85 -6.11 -12.17
N VAL A 38 13.70 -6.21 -11.14
CA VAL A 38 14.19 -5.03 -10.39
C VAL A 38 15.05 -4.12 -11.27
N ASN A 39 15.91 -4.69 -12.12
CA ASN A 39 16.69 -3.91 -13.08
C ASN A 39 15.78 -3.20 -14.08
N LYS A 40 14.71 -3.87 -14.56
CA LYS A 40 13.78 -3.22 -15.48
C LYS A 40 13.03 -2.06 -14.83
N LEU A 41 12.60 -2.21 -13.58
CA LEU A 41 12.03 -1.12 -12.82
C LEU A 41 13.01 0.04 -12.65
N ASP A 42 14.28 -0.26 -12.37
CA ASP A 42 15.32 0.77 -12.26
C ASP A 42 15.54 1.54 -13.57
N GLU A 43 15.62 0.84 -14.71
CA GLU A 43 15.68 1.46 -16.04
C GLU A 43 14.47 2.38 -16.33
N LEU A 44 13.28 1.99 -15.87
CA LEU A 44 12.06 2.79 -15.98
C LEU A 44 12.01 3.97 -14.99
N GLY A 45 13.04 4.12 -14.16
CA GLY A 45 13.13 5.17 -13.16
C GLY A 45 12.20 4.97 -11.98
N TYR A 46 11.82 3.72 -11.67
CA TYR A 46 10.94 3.39 -10.54
C TYR A 46 11.47 3.96 -9.21
N PHE A 47 12.79 3.90 -9.00
CA PHE A 47 13.45 4.39 -7.78
C PHE A 47 13.85 5.88 -7.80
N LYS A 48 13.49 6.63 -8.84
CA LYS A 48 13.89 8.05 -8.99
C LYS A 48 13.30 8.98 -7.92
N TYR A 49 12.22 8.54 -7.26
CA TYR A 49 11.53 9.32 -6.24
C TYR A 49 12.12 9.13 -4.84
N ALA A 50 12.83 8.02 -4.61
CA ALA A 50 13.55 7.78 -3.36
C ALA A 50 14.71 8.79 -3.19
N LYS A 51 15.22 8.92 -1.96
CA LYS A 51 16.53 9.54 -1.76
C LYS A 51 17.61 8.68 -2.43
N LYS A 52 18.65 9.32 -2.97
CA LYS A 52 19.69 8.64 -3.76
C LYS A 52 20.43 7.58 -2.94
N GLU A 53 20.61 7.87 -1.65
CA GLU A 53 21.24 7.03 -0.64
C GLU A 53 20.38 5.82 -0.24
N ASP A 54 19.05 5.92 -0.34
CA ASP A 54 18.14 4.83 0.03
C ASP A 54 17.87 3.86 -1.15
N ALA A 55 18.07 4.30 -2.40
CA ALA A 55 17.78 3.52 -3.59
C ALA A 55 18.47 2.14 -3.64
N PRO A 56 19.76 1.96 -3.27
CA PRO A 56 20.39 0.64 -3.24
C PRO A 56 19.71 -0.32 -2.26
N SER A 57 19.32 0.16 -1.07
CA SER A 57 18.65 -0.64 -0.05
C SER A 57 17.24 -1.03 -0.47
N LEU A 58 16.49 -0.11 -1.09
CA LEU A 58 15.16 -0.38 -1.63
C LEU A 58 15.18 -1.45 -2.73
N LYS A 59 16.14 -1.39 -3.65
CA LYS A 59 16.33 -2.41 -4.69
C LYS A 59 16.64 -3.77 -4.08
N LYS A 60 17.52 -3.81 -3.08
CA LYS A 60 17.89 -5.03 -2.38
C LYS A 60 16.68 -5.64 -1.67
N GLU A 61 15.89 -4.83 -0.97
CA GLU A 61 14.70 -5.27 -0.26
C GLU A 61 13.68 -5.88 -1.24
N MET A 62 13.37 -5.18 -2.34
CA MET A 62 12.47 -5.69 -3.36
C MET A 62 12.96 -7.00 -3.98
N LEU A 63 14.26 -7.10 -4.28
CA LEU A 63 14.85 -8.32 -4.80
C LEU A 63 14.69 -9.49 -3.82
N GLU A 64 14.93 -9.26 -2.53
CA GLU A 64 14.77 -10.27 -1.49
C GLU A 64 13.30 -10.68 -1.32
N MET A 65 12.37 -9.73 -1.32
CA MET A 65 10.95 -10.00 -1.19
C MET A 65 10.41 -10.79 -2.39
N ILE A 66 10.81 -10.46 -3.62
CA ILE A 66 10.42 -11.23 -4.81
C ILE A 66 10.98 -12.65 -4.75
N ARG A 67 12.23 -12.83 -4.31
CA ARG A 67 12.82 -14.17 -4.16
C ARG A 67 12.08 -15.02 -3.12
N ARG A 68 11.56 -14.40 -2.05
CA ARG A 68 10.86 -15.11 -0.97
C ARG A 68 9.37 -15.35 -1.26
N HIS A 69 8.72 -14.40 -1.91
CA HIS A 69 7.25 -14.32 -2.02
C HIS A 69 6.75 -14.27 -3.48
N GLY A 70 7.64 -14.36 -4.46
CA GLY A 70 7.28 -14.26 -5.88
C GLY A 70 6.71 -12.88 -6.22
N SER A 71 5.63 -12.85 -7.01
CA SER A 71 4.98 -11.60 -7.43
C SER A 71 4.43 -10.76 -6.26
N GLU A 72 4.07 -11.39 -5.14
CA GLU A 72 3.59 -10.68 -3.94
C GLU A 72 4.68 -9.78 -3.34
N GLY A 73 5.96 -10.16 -3.53
CA GLY A 73 7.10 -9.36 -3.08
C GLY A 73 7.37 -8.08 -3.88
N THR A 74 6.57 -7.80 -4.93
CA THR A 74 6.70 -6.57 -5.72
C THR A 74 6.11 -5.34 -5.04
N LEU A 75 5.20 -5.54 -4.07
CA LEU A 75 4.58 -4.49 -3.26
C LEU A 75 5.32 -4.36 -1.92
N THR A 76 6.55 -3.86 -1.95
CA THR A 76 7.35 -3.65 -0.75
C THR A 76 8.06 -2.30 -0.74
N THR A 77 8.39 -1.82 0.45
CA THR A 77 9.16 -0.60 0.70
C THR A 77 9.95 -0.73 2.00
N LEU A 78 10.82 0.24 2.25
CA LEU A 78 11.47 0.44 3.55
C LEU A 78 10.85 1.67 4.21
N TRP A 79 10.52 1.57 5.50
CA TRP A 79 9.95 2.66 6.27
C TRP A 79 11.06 3.45 6.99
N ASP A 80 10.91 4.77 7.03
CA ASP A 80 11.72 5.64 7.87
C ASP A 80 11.16 5.60 9.30
N GLU A 81 11.94 5.09 10.25
CA GLU A 81 11.48 4.86 11.63
C GLU A 81 11.14 6.14 12.40
N ASN A 82 11.67 7.30 11.98
CA ASN A 82 11.43 8.58 12.66
C ASN A 82 10.16 9.26 12.16
N THR A 83 9.88 9.14 10.87
CA THR A 83 8.77 9.84 10.20
C THR A 83 7.60 8.92 9.88
N ASN A 84 7.78 7.60 10.01
CA ASN A 84 6.86 6.57 9.57
C ASN A 84 6.46 6.68 8.08
N ALA A 85 7.26 7.39 7.27
CA ALA A 85 7.06 7.54 5.85
C ALA A 85 7.82 6.46 5.07
N ALA A 86 7.28 6.03 3.93
CA ALA A 86 8.01 5.14 3.04
C ALA A 86 9.18 5.88 2.38
N LYS A 87 10.36 5.25 2.38
CA LYS A 87 11.60 5.83 1.82
C LYS A 87 11.59 5.99 0.30
N ASP A 88 10.67 5.30 -0.37
CA ASP A 88 10.46 5.43 -1.81
C ASP A 88 9.38 6.46 -2.17
N TYR A 89 8.71 7.06 -1.18
CA TYR A 89 7.67 8.09 -1.31
C TYR A 89 6.52 7.73 -2.24
N ARG A 90 6.22 6.42 -2.36
CA ARG A 90 5.11 5.91 -3.18
C ARG A 90 4.14 5.05 -2.39
N PHE A 91 4.58 4.57 -1.24
CA PHE A 91 3.70 3.98 -0.24
C PHE A 91 3.28 5.05 0.74
N TYR A 92 1.97 5.12 0.96
CA TYR A 92 1.35 6.02 1.92
C TYR A 92 0.16 5.29 2.54
N PHE A 93 -0.13 5.64 3.79
CA PHE A 93 -1.32 5.16 4.47
C PHE A 93 -2.50 6.06 4.06
N CYS A 94 -3.65 5.45 3.80
CA CYS A 94 -4.89 6.16 3.50
C CYS A 94 -5.99 5.41 4.23
N ASP A 95 -6.30 5.85 5.44
CA ASP A 95 -7.44 5.33 6.18
C ASP A 95 -8.72 5.92 5.60
N GLY A 96 -9.61 5.05 5.13
CA GLY A 96 -10.90 5.47 4.63
C GLY A 96 -11.69 6.18 5.74
N GLU A 97 -11.68 5.65 6.96
CA GLU A 97 -12.45 6.21 8.08
C GLU A 97 -11.98 7.62 8.43
N THR A 98 -10.67 7.80 8.63
CA THR A 98 -10.08 9.11 8.94
C THR A 98 -10.41 10.16 7.88
N VAL A 99 -10.41 9.80 6.59
CA VAL A 99 -10.73 10.72 5.50
C VAL A 99 -12.18 11.25 5.58
N PHE A 100 -13.10 10.54 6.24
CA PHE A 100 -14.48 10.98 6.47
C PHE A 100 -14.69 11.65 7.84
N GLU A 101 -13.68 11.67 8.70
CA GLU A 101 -13.69 12.35 9.99
C GLU A 101 -13.08 13.76 9.88
N GLY A 102 -13.27 14.55 10.94
CA GLY A 102 -12.78 15.93 10.98
C GLY A 102 -11.27 16.02 10.75
N ASP A 103 -10.84 17.03 10.00
CA ASP A 103 -9.44 17.29 9.61
C ASP A 103 -8.75 16.18 8.77
N GLY A 104 -9.44 15.08 8.44
CA GLY A 104 -8.81 13.92 7.80
C GLY A 104 -8.23 14.17 6.42
N ILE A 105 -8.87 15.01 5.61
CA ILE A 105 -8.36 15.40 4.29
C ILE A 105 -7.08 16.25 4.40
N PRO A 106 -7.05 17.35 5.18
CA PRO A 106 -5.82 18.08 5.47
C PRO A 106 -4.70 17.20 5.99
N ASP A 107 -4.99 16.29 6.93
CA ASP A 107 -4.00 15.40 7.52
C ASP A 107 -3.40 14.46 6.46
N LEU A 108 -4.23 13.83 5.63
CA LEU A 108 -3.76 13.01 4.51
C LEU A 108 -2.89 13.82 3.53
N ILE A 109 -3.29 15.05 3.21
CA ILE A 109 -2.49 15.92 2.33
C ILE A 109 -1.12 16.24 2.96
N ASN A 110 -1.09 16.47 4.27
CA ASN A 110 0.14 16.75 5.01
C ASN A 110 1.06 15.53 5.04
N ASP A 111 0.54 14.34 5.31
CA ASP A 111 1.28 13.08 5.28
C ASP A 111 1.88 12.78 3.89
N LEU A 112 1.18 13.22 2.83
CA LEU A 112 1.62 13.08 1.44
C LEU A 112 2.61 14.16 0.99
N GLN A 113 2.90 15.19 1.78
CA GLN A 113 3.80 16.29 1.39
C GLN A 113 5.17 15.81 0.90
N PRO A 114 5.87 14.88 1.57
CA PRO A 114 7.17 14.40 1.10
C PRO A 114 7.08 13.77 -0.31
N SER A 115 5.97 13.10 -0.61
CA SER A 115 5.70 12.51 -1.92
C SER A 115 5.44 13.59 -2.97
N PHE A 116 4.60 14.59 -2.67
CA PHE A 116 4.35 15.71 -3.57
C PHE A 116 5.63 16.49 -3.90
N GLU A 117 6.46 16.78 -2.89
CA GLU A 117 7.75 17.45 -3.08
C GLU A 117 8.66 16.66 -4.03
N LYS A 118 8.73 15.33 -3.88
CA LYS A 118 9.49 14.46 -4.78
C LYS A 118 8.94 14.40 -6.20
N PHE A 119 7.64 14.56 -6.36
CA PHE A 119 6.99 14.65 -7.67
C PHE A 119 7.11 16.05 -8.30
N GLY A 120 7.68 17.02 -7.58
CA GLY A 120 7.76 18.41 -8.02
C GLY A 120 6.41 19.12 -7.99
N VAL A 121 5.45 18.60 -7.22
CA VAL A 121 4.13 19.18 -7.03
C VAL A 121 4.15 19.94 -5.71
N LYS A 122 3.79 21.23 -5.73
CA LYS A 122 3.60 22.00 -4.51
C LYS A 122 2.13 22.00 -4.18
N ILE A 123 1.75 21.38 -3.06
CA ILE A 123 0.38 21.40 -2.56
C ILE A 123 0.33 22.32 -1.35
N LYS A 124 -0.42 23.40 -1.44
CA LYS A 124 -0.69 24.31 -0.33
C LYS A 124 -2.18 24.34 -0.06
N ILE A 125 -2.56 24.01 1.17
CA ILE A 125 -3.91 24.24 1.67
C ILE A 125 -4.02 25.73 2.02
N ASP A 126 -4.83 26.47 1.29
CA ASP A 126 -5.07 27.90 1.53
C ASP A 126 -6.17 28.13 2.56
N SER A 127 -7.19 27.28 2.57
CA SER A 127 -8.25 27.29 3.56
C SER A 127 -8.90 25.92 3.64
N PHE A 128 -9.44 25.61 4.81
CA PHE A 128 -10.19 24.39 5.09
C PHE A 128 -11.34 24.74 6.02
N SER A 129 -12.51 24.16 5.77
CA SER A 129 -13.68 24.31 6.63
C SER A 129 -14.57 23.10 6.53
N GLU A 130 -15.15 22.74 7.67
CA GLU A 130 -16.10 21.64 7.78
C GLU A 130 -17.39 22.14 8.41
N GLU A 131 -18.50 21.62 7.93
CA GLU A 131 -19.83 21.95 8.43
C GLU A 131 -20.68 20.69 8.48
N TRP A 132 -21.15 20.34 9.68
CA TRP A 132 -22.07 19.24 9.87
C TRP A 132 -23.48 19.63 9.40
N ASP A 133 -24.03 18.84 8.48
CA ASP A 133 -25.43 18.92 8.05
C ASP A 133 -26.15 17.65 8.53
N ASP A 134 -27.23 17.81 9.30
CA ASP A 134 -27.95 16.70 9.90
C ASP A 134 -28.55 15.71 8.88
N GLU A 135 -28.74 16.11 7.62
CA GLU A 135 -29.25 15.26 6.55
C GLU A 135 -28.15 14.64 5.68
N LYS A 136 -26.98 15.30 5.58
CA LYS A 136 -25.91 14.97 4.63
C LYS A 136 -24.59 14.54 5.26
N GLY A 137 -24.43 14.70 6.58
CA GLY A 137 -23.18 14.44 7.30
C GLY A 137 -22.19 15.60 7.20
N LEU A 138 -20.91 15.28 7.33
CA LEU A 138 -19.82 16.25 7.31
C LEU A 138 -19.58 16.79 5.90
N ASN A 139 -19.90 18.08 5.67
CA ASN A 139 -19.55 18.76 4.43
C ASN A 139 -18.17 19.39 4.57
N THR A 140 -17.28 19.08 3.63
CA THR A 140 -15.91 19.57 3.66
C THR A 140 -15.63 20.48 2.46
N LYS A 141 -15.11 21.67 2.74
CA LYS A 141 -14.58 22.58 1.71
C LYS A 141 -13.10 22.81 1.95
N ILE A 142 -12.33 22.65 0.90
CA ILE A 142 -10.89 22.86 0.93
C ILE A 142 -10.46 23.70 -0.26
N LYS A 143 -9.57 24.66 -0.03
CA LYS A 143 -8.94 25.44 -1.09
C LYS A 143 -7.48 25.02 -1.19
N ILE A 144 -7.10 24.52 -2.37
CA ILE A 144 -5.74 24.08 -2.65
C ILE A 144 -5.19 24.91 -3.80
N ASN A 145 -4.04 25.56 -3.59
CA ASN A 145 -3.36 26.38 -4.59
C ASN A 145 -4.29 27.38 -5.32
N GLY A 146 -5.17 28.06 -4.58
CA GLY A 146 -6.11 29.04 -5.10
C GLY A 146 -7.43 28.44 -5.62
N THR A 147 -7.52 27.12 -5.78
CA THR A 147 -8.70 26.42 -6.32
C THR A 147 -9.54 25.86 -5.19
N GLU A 148 -10.83 26.17 -5.20
CA GLU A 148 -11.79 25.68 -4.20
C GLU A 148 -12.40 24.34 -4.62
N TYR A 149 -12.46 23.41 -3.68
CA TYR A 149 -13.04 22.09 -3.82
C TYR A 149 -14.09 21.89 -2.73
N GLU A 150 -15.23 21.36 -3.14
CA GLU A 150 -16.27 20.87 -2.23
C GLU A 150 -16.23 19.35 -2.32
N ILE A 151 -15.78 18.72 -1.23
CA ILE A 151 -15.64 17.27 -1.17
C ILE A 151 -17.03 16.68 -1.02
N PHE A 152 -17.29 15.60 -1.75
CA PHE A 152 -18.62 14.96 -1.86
C PHE A 152 -19.70 15.79 -2.56
N LYS A 153 -19.33 16.87 -3.27
CA LYS A 153 -20.26 17.56 -4.17
C LYS A 153 -20.91 16.55 -5.11
N ASN A 154 -22.23 16.37 -4.99
CA ASN A 154 -23.08 15.45 -5.76
C ASN A 154 -23.12 13.98 -5.30
N PHE A 155 -22.75 13.65 -4.06
CA PHE A 155 -23.13 12.35 -3.50
C PHE A 155 -24.65 12.31 -3.37
N LYS A 156 -25.31 11.60 -4.29
CA LYS A 156 -26.75 11.34 -4.21
C LYS A 156 -26.92 10.19 -3.24
N LYS A 157 -27.79 10.37 -2.25
CA LYS A 157 -28.31 9.27 -1.45
C LYS A 157 -28.84 8.21 -2.41
N VAL A 158 -28.25 7.02 -2.41
CA VAL A 158 -28.82 5.86 -3.08
C VAL A 158 -29.87 5.34 -2.10
N ASP A 159 -31.14 5.43 -2.46
CA ASP A 159 -32.24 4.99 -1.60
C ASP A 159 -32.02 3.51 -1.20
N GLY A 160 -31.81 3.26 0.09
CA GLY A 160 -31.73 1.92 0.67
C GLY A 160 -30.39 1.51 1.29
N GLU A 161 -29.31 2.26 1.06
CA GLU A 161 -28.02 1.98 1.71
C GLU A 161 -27.74 3.03 2.79
N LYS A 162 -27.53 2.56 4.04
CA LYS A 162 -26.90 3.40 5.06
C LYS A 162 -25.47 3.64 4.60
N LEU A 163 -25.13 4.89 4.31
CA LEU A 163 -23.74 5.32 4.35
C LEU A 163 -23.27 5.10 5.79
N LEU A 164 -22.20 4.32 5.92
CA LEU A 164 -21.56 4.00 7.19
C LEU A 164 -21.13 5.28 7.91
#